data_AF-A0A383CZF5-F1
#
_entry.id   AF-A0A383CZF5-F1
#
_cell.length_a   1.000
_cell.length_b   1.000
_cell.length_c   1.000
_cell.angle_alpha   90.00
_cell.angle_beta   90.00
_cell.angle_gamma   90.00
#
_symmetry.space_group_name_H-M   'P 1'
#
loop_
_entity.id
_entity.type
_entity.pdbx_description
1 polymer ?
#
loop_
_entity_poly.entity_id
_entity_poly.type
_entity_poly.pdbx_seq_one_letter_code
_entity_poly.pdbx_strand_id
1 'polypeptide(L)'
;MGNADAVLSLRYNIQEQVIMSNPRKNGPRRPSLFSPIRYAGILLGISTLLPAAENATSDKPPVAKKIPEKTTLHSDSRIDEYSWLRDIEDPSTRAYLEAENQYAEAALKPLQPLVKLL
;
A
#
# COMPACT_ATOMS: atom_id res chain seq x y z
N MET A 1 4.20 -44.06 -24.33
CA MET A 1 3.12 -43.39 -23.57
C MET A 1 3.26 -43.76 -22.11
N GLY A 2 3.29 -42.78 -21.20
CA GLY A 2 3.37 -43.07 -19.77
C GLY A 2 4.45 -42.25 -19.09
N ASN A 3 4.07 -41.04 -18.67
CA ASN A 3 4.59 -40.31 -17.49
C ASN A 3 3.98 -38.90 -17.41
N ALA A 4 3.43 -38.35 -18.49
CA ALA A 4 2.69 -37.07 -18.45
C ALA A 4 1.26 -37.24 -17.89
N ASP A 5 0.56 -38.33 -18.26
CA ASP A 5 -0.81 -38.60 -17.80
C ASP A 5 -0.89 -38.94 -16.30
N ALA A 6 0.17 -39.52 -15.73
CA ALA A 6 0.24 -39.89 -14.32
C ALA A 6 0.39 -38.66 -13.40
N VAL A 7 1.03 -37.58 -13.87
CA VAL A 7 1.18 -36.34 -13.10
C VAL A 7 -0.09 -35.49 -13.18
N LEU A 8 -0.80 -35.53 -14.32
CA LEU A 8 -2.09 -34.87 -14.49
C LEU A 8 -3.20 -35.54 -13.67
N SER A 9 -3.23 -36.87 -13.60
CA SER A 9 -4.18 -37.60 -12.74
C SER A 9 -3.91 -37.39 -11.25
N LEU A 10 -2.63 -37.26 -10.84
CA LEU A 10 -2.26 -36.99 -9.45
C LEU A 10 -2.60 -35.55 -9.05
N ARG A 11 -2.45 -34.56 -9.95
CA ARG A 11 -2.84 -33.17 -9.69
C ARG A 11 -4.36 -32.98 -9.62
N TYR A 12 -5.15 -33.77 -10.34
CA TYR A 12 -6.62 -33.69 -10.29
C TYR A 12 -7.19 -34.29 -8.99
N ASN A 13 -6.55 -35.32 -8.44
CA ASN A 13 -7.03 -36.01 -7.22
C ASN A 13 -6.74 -35.22 -5.92
N ILE A 14 -5.73 -34.34 -5.90
CA ILE A 14 -5.37 -33.55 -4.71
C ILE A 14 -6.34 -32.37 -4.49
N GLN A 15 -6.98 -31.85 -5.54
CA GLN A 15 -7.90 -30.70 -5.43
C GLN A 15 -9.28 -31.08 -4.89
N GLU A 16 -9.79 -32.28 -5.15
CA GLU A 16 -11.08 -32.75 -4.61
C GLU A 16 -11.00 -33.11 -3.11
N GLN A 17 -9.86 -33.62 -2.65
CA GLN A 17 -9.66 -34.07 -1.25
C GLN A 17 -9.58 -32.91 -0.25
N VAL A 18 -9.17 -31.70 -0.68
CA VAL A 18 -9.08 -30.51 0.19
C VAL A 18 -10.43 -29.77 0.29
N ILE A 19 -11.34 -29.96 -0.67
CA ILE A 19 -12.63 -29.29 -0.71
C ILE A 19 -13.69 -30.00 0.16
N MET A 20 -13.49 -31.26 0.55
CA MET A 20 -14.50 -32.05 1.29
C MET A 20 -14.28 -32.21 2.81
N SER A 21 -13.34 -31.49 3.44
CA SER A 21 -13.05 -31.66 4.88
C SER A 21 -13.28 -30.40 5.75
N ASN A 22 -14.14 -29.46 5.35
CA ASN A 22 -14.50 -28.30 6.19
C ASN A 22 -15.93 -28.40 6.76
N PRO A 23 -16.15 -29.04 7.92
CA PRO A 23 -17.49 -29.29 8.47
C PRO A 23 -18.00 -28.12 9.32
N ARG A 24 -17.88 -26.87 8.86
CA ARG A 24 -18.52 -25.72 9.52
C ARG A 24 -18.99 -24.67 8.52
N LYS A 25 -20.16 -24.91 7.94
CA LYS A 25 -21.13 -23.90 7.51
C LYS A 25 -22.45 -24.64 7.34
N ASN A 26 -23.55 -24.03 7.78
CA ASN A 26 -24.96 -24.47 7.65
C ASN A 26 -25.61 -24.98 8.95
N GLY A 27 -25.54 -24.17 10.02
CA GLY A 27 -26.58 -24.18 11.07
C GLY A 27 -27.77 -23.27 10.66
N PRO A 28 -28.97 -23.48 11.24
CA PRO A 28 -30.14 -22.66 10.92
C PRO A 28 -29.90 -21.19 11.27
N ARG A 29 -30.20 -20.28 10.32
CA ARG A 29 -30.06 -18.83 10.50
C ARG A 29 -31.05 -18.35 11.56
N ARG A 30 -30.56 -17.83 12.68
CA ARG A 30 -31.40 -17.19 13.70
C ARG A 30 -32.01 -15.90 13.11
N PRO A 31 -33.32 -15.62 13.27
CA PRO A 31 -33.88 -14.36 12.81
C PRO A 31 -33.30 -13.19 13.64
N SER A 32 -32.79 -12.16 12.97
CA SER A 32 -32.26 -10.96 13.61
C SER A 32 -33.40 -10.11 14.16
N LEU A 33 -33.34 -9.77 15.45
CA LEU A 33 -34.28 -8.90 16.17
C LEU A 33 -34.21 -7.40 15.79
N PHE A 34 -33.43 -7.04 14.78
CA PHE A 34 -33.16 -5.63 14.45
C PHE A 34 -33.84 -5.24 13.14
N SER A 35 -35.16 -5.09 13.25
CA SER A 35 -36.01 -4.37 12.29
C SER A 35 -35.65 -2.88 12.30
N PRO A 36 -35.44 -2.23 11.13
CA PRO A 36 -35.01 -0.83 11.05
C PRO A 36 -36.22 0.10 10.96
N ILE A 37 -37.01 0.20 12.03
CA ILE A 37 -37.98 1.28 12.19
C ILE A 37 -37.78 1.85 13.57
N ARG A 38 -37.64 3.18 13.64
CA ARG A 38 -37.52 4.06 14.82
C ARG A 38 -36.08 4.39 15.21
N TYR A 39 -35.50 5.38 14.54
CA TYR A 39 -34.93 6.55 15.21
C TYR A 39 -34.94 7.71 14.21
N ALA A 40 -36.08 8.39 14.15
CA ALA A 40 -36.18 9.73 13.58
C ALA A 40 -35.83 10.73 14.70
N GLY A 41 -34.85 11.59 14.43
CA GLY A 41 -34.53 12.76 15.23
C GLY A 41 -33.38 12.59 16.21
N ILE A 42 -32.20 13.09 15.83
CA ILE A 42 -31.35 14.00 16.62
C ILE A 42 -30.50 14.81 15.63
N LEU A 43 -30.39 16.10 15.95
CA LEU A 43 -29.84 17.21 15.18
C LEU A 43 -28.37 17.08 14.76
N LEU A 44 -28.08 17.63 13.57
CA LEU A 44 -26.93 18.46 13.20
C LEU A 44 -25.72 18.44 14.15
N GLY A 45 -24.62 17.84 13.69
CA GLY A 45 -23.31 18.08 14.32
C GLY A 45 -22.25 17.03 14.07
N ILE A 46 -21.95 16.67 12.82
CA ILE A 46 -20.66 16.07 12.49
C ILE A 46 -20.18 16.69 11.18
N SER A 47 -19.43 17.78 11.30
CA SER A 47 -18.54 18.23 10.23
C SER A 47 -17.58 17.06 9.95
N THR A 48 -17.75 16.41 8.81
CA THR A 48 -16.91 15.29 8.39
C THR A 48 -15.54 15.84 8.01
N LEU A 49 -14.65 15.99 8.99
CA LEU A 49 -13.22 16.05 8.72
C LEU A 49 -12.82 14.64 8.29
N LEU A 50 -12.78 14.42 6.98
CA LEU A 50 -12.31 13.19 6.36
C LEU A 50 -10.79 13.35 6.14
N PRO A 51 -9.90 12.73 6.94
CA PRO A 51 -8.60 12.39 6.41
C PRO A 51 -8.82 11.19 5.49
N ALA A 52 -9.00 11.44 4.19
CA ALA A 52 -8.75 10.42 3.19
C ALA A 52 -7.22 10.22 3.09
N ALA A 53 -6.63 9.65 4.15
CA ALA A 53 -5.32 9.02 4.03
C ALA A 53 -5.56 7.67 3.38
N GLU A 54 -5.75 7.69 2.06
CA GLU A 54 -5.55 6.52 1.22
C GLU A 54 -4.09 6.13 1.43
N ASN A 55 -3.85 5.16 2.32
CA ASN A 55 -2.53 4.60 2.55
C ASN A 55 -2.17 3.85 1.27
N ALA A 56 -1.64 4.58 0.29
CA ALA A 56 -0.94 3.99 -0.84
C ALA A 56 0.18 3.14 -0.26
N THR A 57 0.13 1.85 -0.56
CA THR A 57 1.16 0.88 -0.22
C THR A 57 2.45 1.30 -0.93
N SER A 58 3.23 2.17 -0.28
CA SER A 58 4.57 2.59 -0.72
C SER A 58 5.56 1.48 -0.38
N ASP A 59 5.36 0.29 -0.96
CA ASP A 59 6.26 -0.84 -0.79
C ASP A 59 7.57 -0.63 -1.58
N LYS A 60 7.57 0.34 -2.50
CA LYS A 60 8.70 0.64 -3.39
C LYS A 60 9.16 2.08 -3.19
N PRO A 61 10.48 2.33 -3.15
CA PRO A 61 11.00 3.68 -3.08
C PRO A 61 10.59 4.47 -4.34
N PRO A 62 10.27 5.76 -4.20
CA PRO A 62 10.01 6.61 -5.36
C PRO A 62 11.28 6.74 -6.20
N VAL A 63 11.12 6.90 -7.52
CA VAL A 63 12.24 7.03 -8.44
C VAL A 63 12.33 8.46 -8.93
N ALA A 64 13.45 9.12 -8.65
CA ALA A 64 13.71 10.48 -9.12
C ALA A 64 13.80 10.56 -10.65
N LYS A 65 13.22 11.60 -11.24
CA LYS A 65 13.43 11.93 -12.66
C LYS A 65 14.90 12.31 -12.88
N LYS A 66 15.46 11.85 -14.00
CA LYS A 66 16.81 12.21 -14.46
C LYS A 66 16.71 13.32 -15.49
N ILE A 67 17.26 14.48 -15.18
CA ILE A 67 17.32 15.64 -16.07
C ILE A 67 18.79 16.06 -16.15
N PRO A 68 19.52 15.76 -17.24
CA PRO A 68 20.95 16.03 -17.31
C PRO A 68 21.21 17.54 -17.36
N GLU A 69 21.83 18.08 -16.31
CA GLU A 69 22.30 19.46 -16.25
C GLU A 69 23.83 19.50 -16.22
N LYS A 70 24.43 20.23 -17.16
CA LYS A 70 25.89 20.37 -17.23
C LYS A 70 26.33 21.56 -16.39
N THR A 71 27.08 21.29 -15.32
CA THR A 71 27.78 22.33 -14.56
C THR A 71 29.26 22.30 -14.90
N THR A 72 29.84 23.46 -15.20
CA THR A 72 31.29 23.61 -15.43
C THR A 72 31.88 24.42 -14.28
N LEU A 73 32.87 23.87 -13.61
CA LEU A 73 33.59 24.52 -12.52
C LEU A 73 35.08 24.45 -12.80
N HIS A 74 35.72 25.62 -12.87
CA HIS A 74 37.07 25.77 -13.41
C HIS A 74 37.17 25.15 -14.81
N SER A 75 38.00 24.13 -14.98
CA SER A 75 38.21 23.42 -16.25
C SER A 75 37.51 22.05 -16.31
N ASP A 76 36.73 21.69 -15.28
CA ASP A 76 35.99 20.43 -15.22
C ASP A 76 34.51 20.64 -15.52
N SER A 77 33.97 19.84 -16.43
CA SER A 77 32.53 19.72 -16.64
C SER A 77 31.99 18.43 -16.01
N ARG A 78 30.87 18.53 -15.30
CA ARG A 78 30.13 17.39 -14.76
C ARG A 78 28.66 17.49 -15.18
N ILE A 79 28.02 16.35 -15.39
CA ILE A 79 26.58 16.26 -15.63
C ILE A 79 25.94 15.81 -14.31
N ASP A 80 25.08 16.65 -13.74
CA ASP A 80 24.24 16.33 -12.59
C ASP A 80 22.83 16.05 -13.10
N GLU A 81 22.40 14.79 -13.04
CA GLU A 81 21.05 14.37 -13.48
C GLU A 81 19.95 14.79 -12.50
N TYR A 82 20.33 15.26 -11.30
CA TYR A 82 19.42 15.50 -10.18
C TYR A 82 19.55 16.92 -9.62
N SER A 83 20.16 17.84 -10.37
CA SER A 83 20.33 19.24 -9.99
C SER A 83 19.00 19.93 -9.60
N TRP A 84 17.89 19.52 -10.24
CA TRP A 84 16.55 20.04 -9.98
C TRP A 84 16.09 19.85 -8.53
N LEU A 85 16.60 18.85 -7.80
CA LEU A 85 16.28 18.62 -6.38
C LEU A 85 16.84 19.70 -5.45
N ARG A 86 17.71 20.60 -5.94
CA ARG A 86 18.29 21.69 -5.14
C ARG A 86 17.29 22.80 -4.86
N ASP A 87 16.30 23.00 -5.73
CA ASP A 87 15.25 23.99 -5.55
C ASP A 87 14.09 23.39 -4.77
N ILE A 88 13.99 23.76 -3.49
CA ILE A 88 12.97 23.25 -2.56
C ILE A 88 11.59 23.85 -2.85
N GLU A 89 11.53 25.03 -3.47
CA GLU A 89 10.26 25.68 -3.79
C GLU A 89 9.63 25.14 -5.09
N ASP A 90 10.42 24.45 -5.93
CA ASP A 90 9.91 23.79 -7.13
C ASP A 90 8.84 22.73 -6.75
N PRO A 91 7.62 22.80 -7.34
CA PRO A 91 6.57 21.85 -7.06
C PRO A 91 6.95 20.38 -7.35
N SER A 92 7.83 20.13 -8.33
CA SER A 92 8.29 18.77 -8.62
C SER A 92 9.19 18.24 -7.51
N THR A 93 10.07 19.09 -6.99
CA THR A 93 10.94 18.76 -5.85
C THR A 93 10.10 18.45 -4.63
N ARG A 94 9.12 19.30 -4.31
CA ARG A 94 8.21 19.04 -3.18
C ARG A 94 7.45 17.74 -3.34
N ALA A 95 6.88 17.48 -4.51
CA ALA A 95 6.16 16.23 -4.77
C ALA A 95 7.05 14.99 -4.59
N TYR A 96 8.32 15.05 -5.04
CA TYR A 96 9.27 13.95 -4.85
C TYR A 96 9.63 13.75 -3.36
N LEU A 97 9.92 14.84 -2.64
CA LEU A 97 10.25 14.77 -1.22
C LEU A 97 9.08 14.27 -0.37
N GLU A 98 7.84 14.66 -0.70
CA GLU A 98 6.64 14.15 -0.05
C GLU A 98 6.48 12.63 -0.27
N ALA A 99 6.75 12.14 -1.49
CA ALA A 99 6.74 10.70 -1.78
C ALA A 99 7.84 9.94 -1.01
N GLU A 100 9.05 10.51 -0.91
CA GLU A 100 10.14 9.95 -0.11
C GLU A 100 9.80 9.91 1.39
N ASN A 101 9.18 10.98 1.92
CA ASN A 101 8.75 11.02 3.31
C ASN A 101 7.69 9.95 3.60
N GLN A 102 6.71 9.75 2.71
CA GLN A 102 5.71 8.69 2.85
C GLN A 102 6.34 7.29 2.84
N TYR A 103 7.32 7.07 1.95
CA TYR A 103 8.07 5.82 1.92
C TYR A 103 8.85 5.61 3.23
N ALA A 104 9.56 6.62 3.70
CA ALA A 104 10.34 6.57 4.94
C ALA A 104 9.43 6.31 6.16
N GLU A 105 8.28 6.98 6.26
CA GLU A 105 7.29 6.74 7.32
C GLU A 105 6.81 5.29 7.32
N ALA A 106 6.49 4.74 6.15
CA ALA A 106 6.06 3.35 6.01
C ALA A 106 7.18 2.37 6.40
N ALA A 107 8.41 2.60 5.90
CA ALA A 107 9.57 1.75 6.15
C ALA A 107 10.02 1.77 7.62
N LEU A 108 9.92 2.92 8.29
CA LEU A 108 10.32 3.09 9.68
C LEU A 108 9.21 2.76 10.68
N LYS A 109 7.96 2.60 10.25
CA LYS A 109 6.81 2.26 11.11
C LYS A 109 7.06 1.08 12.06
N PRO A 110 7.71 -0.04 11.65
CA PRO A 110 7.99 -1.15 12.55
C PRO A 110 9.01 -0.83 13.64
N LEU A 111 9.87 0.17 13.43
CA LEU A 111 10.96 0.56 14.35
C LEU A 111 10.53 1.62 15.38
N GLN A 112 9.31 2.17 15.25
CA GLN A 112 8.76 3.17 16.16
C GLN A 112 8.84 2.79 17.65
N PRO A 113 8.66 1.51 18.07
CA PRO A 113 8.84 1.14 19.48
C PRO A 113 10.27 1.34 20.00
N LEU A 114 11.28 1.15 19.16
CA LEU A 114 12.68 1.33 19.53
C LEU A 114 13.05 2.81 19.65
N VAL A 115 12.54 3.64 18.72
CA VAL A 115 12.78 5.09 18.72
C VAL A 115 12.23 5.76 19.98
N LYS A 116 11.06 5.32 20.48
CA LYS A 116 10.41 5.90 21.67
C LYS A 116 11.14 5.64 23.00
N LEU A 117 12.12 4.74 23.01
CA LEU A 117 12.83 4.31 24.22
C LEU A 117 14.15 5.06 24.44
N LEU A 118 14.59 5.85 23.47
CA LEU A 118 15.77 6.73 23.56
C LEU A 118 15.36 8.13 24.00
#